data_AF-A0A7S2RCF7-F1
#
_entry.id   AF-A0A7S2RCF7-F1
#
_cell.length_a   1.000
_cell.length_b   1.000
_cell.length_c   1.000
_cell.angle_alpha   90.00
_cell.angle_beta   90.00
_cell.angle_gamma   90.00
#
_symmetry.space_group_name_H-M   'P 1'
#
loop_
_entity.id
_entity.type
_entity.pdbx_description
1 polymer ?
#
loop_
_entity_poly.entity_id
_entity_poly.type
_entity_poly.pdbx_seq_one_letter_code
_entity_poly.pdbx_strand_id
1 'polypeptide(L)'
;MKKLSFDLHPVDTLGVMRIFSLALNLVNAAEVHHRLRLMKEQELATCKKDRVGPLPMLEDSVRGTIEMILDAGEENEDEIFNKLLNQKVEIVLTAHPTEVNRKTLLRKYRQITETLGYLERPDLHPYERSEALLKIRQNIAAIWGSDEIRRQKPTPQQEAAGGNAVIESVLWDAVPSYLRKLDTQCRISLGRKLP
;
A
#
# COMPACT_ATOMS: atom_id res chain seq x y z
N MET A 1 -28.85 -5.98 16.70
CA MET A 1 -28.84 -5.08 15.52
C MET A 1 -30.14 -5.09 14.71
N LYS A 2 -30.84 -6.21 14.48
CA LYS A 2 -32.10 -6.24 13.69
C LYS A 2 -33.25 -5.35 14.20
N LYS A 3 -33.33 -5.06 15.51
CA LYS A 3 -34.36 -4.17 16.08
C LYS A 3 -34.05 -2.67 15.94
N LEU A 4 -32.79 -2.28 15.71
CA LEU A 4 -32.39 -0.86 15.65
C LEU A 4 -32.53 -0.27 14.24
N SER A 5 -32.57 -1.11 13.20
CA SER A 5 -32.55 -0.67 11.80
C SER A 5 -33.91 -0.26 11.25
N PHE A 6 -35.02 -0.60 11.93
CA PHE A 6 -36.37 -0.34 11.44
C PHE A 6 -37.01 0.95 11.99
N ASP A 7 -36.44 1.54 13.04
CA ASP A 7 -37.00 2.73 13.71
C ASP A 7 -36.21 4.03 13.44
N LEU A 8 -35.14 3.98 12.62
CA LEU A 8 -34.32 5.14 12.32
C LEU A 8 -34.88 5.94 11.13
N HIS A 9 -34.97 7.26 11.29
CA HIS A 9 -35.32 8.16 10.20
C HIS A 9 -34.26 8.02 9.07
N PRO A 10 -34.62 8.12 7.78
CA PRO A 10 -33.68 7.90 6.66
C PRO A 10 -32.38 8.72 6.74
N VAL A 11 -32.44 9.92 7.31
CA VAL A 11 -31.28 10.80 7.55
C VAL A 11 -30.34 10.22 8.59
N ASP A 12 -30.88 9.66 9.68
CA ASP A 12 -30.09 9.06 10.76
C ASP A 12 -29.44 7.76 10.29
N THR A 13 -30.16 6.97 9.49
CA THR A 13 -29.62 5.77 8.84
C THR A 13 -28.42 6.09 7.94
N LEU A 14 -28.50 7.16 7.15
CA LEU A 14 -27.39 7.61 6.32
C LEU A 14 -26.19 8.06 7.18
N GLY A 15 -26.44 8.80 8.26
CA GLY A 15 -25.40 9.23 9.20
C GLY A 15 -24.66 8.04 9.81
N VAL A 16 -25.41 7.04 10.29
CA VAL A 16 -24.85 5.81 10.86
C VAL A 16 -24.02 5.04 9.83
N MET A 17 -24.54 4.84 8.61
CA MET A 17 -23.80 4.16 7.54
C MET A 17 -22.47 4.86 7.21
N ARG A 18 -22.48 6.20 7.17
CA ARG A 18 -21.26 6.98 6.91
C ARG A 18 -20.23 6.86 8.03
N ILE A 19 -20.66 6.81 9.29
CA ILE A 19 -19.74 6.60 10.42
C ILE A 19 -19.06 5.24 10.31
N PHE A 20 -19.82 4.17 10.03
CA PHE A 20 -19.26 2.84 9.87
C PHE A 20 -18.31 2.75 8.66
N SER A 21 -18.68 3.35 7.52
CA SER A 21 -17.81 3.44 6.33
C SER A 21 -16.48 4.13 6.67
N LEU A 22 -16.55 5.31 7.30
CA LEU A 22 -15.36 6.06 7.70
C LEU A 22 -14.50 5.27 8.69
N ALA A 23 -15.12 4.69 9.72
CA ALA A 23 -14.41 3.89 10.72
C ALA A 23 -13.70 2.70 10.07
N LEU A 24 -14.36 1.97 9.16
CA LEU A 24 -13.76 0.85 8.45
C LEU A 24 -12.59 1.29 7.56
N ASN A 25 -12.74 2.39 6.82
CA ASN A 25 -11.66 2.92 5.99
C ASN A 25 -10.45 3.38 6.84
N LEU A 26 -10.69 3.95 8.02
CA LEU A 26 -9.61 4.32 8.96
C LEU A 26 -8.93 3.09 9.55
N VAL A 27 -9.69 2.04 9.90
CA VAL A 27 -9.12 0.75 10.33
C VAL A 27 -8.26 0.15 9.22
N ASN A 28 -8.74 0.12 7.98
CA ASN A 28 -7.97 -0.35 6.83
C ASN A 28 -6.67 0.45 6.67
N ALA A 29 -6.72 1.78 6.80
CA ALA A 29 -5.54 2.63 6.71
C ALA A 29 -4.52 2.35 7.83
N ALA A 30 -4.99 2.07 9.05
CA ALA A 30 -4.15 1.69 10.18
C ALA A 30 -3.57 0.27 10.03
N GLU A 31 -4.33 -0.68 9.48
CA GLU A 31 -3.85 -2.03 9.19
C GLU A 31 -2.74 -2.02 8.14
N VAL A 32 -2.93 -1.27 7.04
CA VAL A 32 -1.89 -1.07 6.01
C VAL A 32 -0.62 -0.52 6.65
N HIS A 33 -0.76 0.48 7.53
CA HIS A 33 0.36 1.04 8.27
C HIS A 33 1.06 -0.01 9.14
N HIS A 34 0.30 -0.74 9.95
CA HIS A 34 0.81 -1.78 10.84
C HIS A 34 1.57 -2.88 10.07
N ARG A 35 1.03 -3.31 8.93
CA ARG A 35 1.69 -4.29 8.05
C ARG A 35 3.03 -3.78 7.52
N LEU A 36 3.09 -2.52 7.07
CA LEU A 36 4.35 -1.91 6.62
C LEU A 36 5.38 -1.84 7.75
N ARG A 37 4.93 -1.53 8.97
CA ARG A 37 5.78 -1.51 10.16
C ARG A 37 6.35 -2.89 10.47
N LEU A 38 5.51 -3.92 10.50
CA LEU A 38 5.94 -5.31 10.74
C LEU A 38 6.94 -5.78 9.68
N MET A 39 6.70 -5.49 8.40
CA MET A 39 7.64 -5.82 7.32
C MET A 39 9.01 -5.19 7.57
N LYS A 40 9.06 -3.93 8.01
CA LYS A 40 10.30 -3.22 8.34
C LYS A 40 11.00 -3.78 9.58
N GLU A 41 10.23 -4.11 10.64
CA GLU A 41 10.76 -4.74 11.85
C GLU A 41 11.38 -6.11 11.56
N GLN A 42 10.70 -6.92 10.74
CA GLN A 42 11.21 -8.21 10.27
C GLN A 42 12.47 -8.04 9.43
N GLU A 43 12.50 -7.08 8.50
CA GLU A 43 13.70 -6.77 7.71
C GLU A 43 14.88 -6.41 8.61
N LEU A 44 14.67 -5.55 9.61
CA LEU A 44 15.69 -5.16 10.59
C LEU A 44 16.18 -6.35 11.43
N ALA A 45 15.28 -7.26 11.82
CA ALA A 45 15.61 -8.44 12.61
C ALA A 45 16.38 -9.51 11.82
N THR A 46 16.01 -9.70 10.54
CA THR A 46 16.58 -10.74 9.66
C THR A 46 17.84 -10.27 8.94
N CYS A 47 18.17 -8.97 8.96
CA CYS A 47 19.42 -8.42 8.45
C CYS A 47 20.65 -9.02 9.17
N LYS A 48 21.11 -10.18 8.70
CA LYS A 48 22.49 -10.65 8.92
C LYS A 48 23.43 -9.61 8.30
N LYS A 49 24.43 -9.14 9.05
CA LYS A 49 25.34 -8.04 8.67
C LYS A 49 25.95 -8.17 7.25
N ASP A 50 26.07 -9.40 6.74
CA ASP A 50 26.78 -9.69 5.49
C ASP A 50 25.90 -9.72 4.23
N ARG A 51 24.56 -9.64 4.35
CA ARG A 51 23.66 -9.62 3.18
C ARG A 51 22.54 -8.61 3.41
N VAL A 52 22.85 -7.32 3.24
CA VAL A 52 21.85 -6.24 3.21
C VAL A 52 21.44 -6.03 1.76
N GLY A 53 20.13 -6.16 1.48
CA GLY A 53 19.56 -5.99 0.15
C GLY A 53 18.37 -5.04 0.17
N PRO A 54 17.99 -4.47 -0.98
CA PRO A 54 16.92 -3.46 -1.09
C PRO A 54 15.50 -4.06 -1.08
N LEU A 55 15.38 -5.39 -1.11
CA LEU A 55 14.14 -6.14 -1.08
C LEU A 55 14.03 -6.91 0.25
N PRO A 56 12.82 -7.02 0.81
CA PRO A 56 12.62 -7.65 2.11
C PRO A 56 13.04 -9.12 2.06
N MET A 57 13.57 -9.66 3.15
CA MET A 57 13.91 -11.08 3.25
C MET A 57 12.70 -11.85 3.81
N LEU A 58 11.79 -12.24 2.92
CA LEU A 58 10.56 -13.01 3.20
C LEU A 58 10.47 -14.13 2.15
N GLU A 59 9.92 -15.29 2.51
CA GLU A 59 9.81 -16.45 1.58
C GLU A 59 9.12 -16.07 0.25
N ASP A 60 8.05 -15.27 0.34
CA ASP A 60 7.28 -14.79 -0.82
C ASP A 60 7.88 -13.56 -1.51
N SER A 61 9.06 -13.08 -1.09
CA SER A 61 9.76 -11.99 -1.77
C SER A 61 10.77 -12.53 -2.77
N VAL A 62 11.08 -11.77 -3.81
CA VAL A 62 12.12 -12.15 -4.78
C VAL A 62 13.45 -12.50 -4.11
N ARG A 63 13.84 -11.74 -3.09
CA ARG A 63 15.07 -12.01 -2.35
C ARG A 63 15.01 -13.35 -1.64
N GLY A 64 13.95 -13.60 -0.86
CA GLY A 64 13.83 -14.86 -0.13
C GLY A 64 13.66 -16.06 -1.06
N THR A 65 12.92 -15.90 -2.15
CA THR A 65 12.79 -16.95 -3.18
C THR A 65 14.15 -17.28 -3.81
N ILE A 66 14.98 -16.28 -4.19
CA ILE A 66 16.31 -16.54 -4.74
C ILE A 66 17.20 -17.27 -3.72
N GLU A 67 17.24 -16.79 -2.47
CA GLU A 67 18.04 -17.40 -1.42
C GLU A 67 17.60 -18.84 -1.13
N MET A 68 16.28 -19.10 -1.09
CA MET A 68 15.72 -20.43 -0.89
C MET A 68 16.10 -21.41 -2.01
N ILE A 69 16.04 -20.99 -3.27
CA ILE A 69 16.42 -21.84 -4.42
C ILE A 69 17.91 -22.17 -4.39
N LEU A 70 18.76 -21.18 -4.09
CA LEU A 70 20.20 -21.38 -3.96
C LEU A 70 20.55 -22.30 -2.80
N ASP A 71 19.90 -22.14 -1.64
CA ASP A 71 20.12 -22.98 -0.45
C ASP A 71 19.64 -24.43 -0.67
N ALA A 72 18.59 -24.63 -1.47
CA ALA A 72 18.13 -25.97 -1.87
C ALA A 72 19.08 -26.68 -2.85
N GLY A 73 19.94 -25.92 -3.56
CA GLY A 73 20.90 -26.44 -4.52
C GLY A 73 20.26 -27.02 -5.79
N GLU A 74 19.00 -26.68 -6.07
CA GLU A 74 18.26 -27.17 -7.24
C GLU A 74 18.72 -26.48 -8.54
N GLU A 75 19.14 -25.21 -8.46
CA GLU A 75 19.55 -24.39 -9.60
C GLU A 75 20.77 -23.53 -9.26
N ASN A 76 21.59 -23.24 -10.27
CA ASN A 76 22.72 -22.33 -10.12
C ASN A 76 22.31 -20.85 -10.35
N GLU A 77 23.20 -19.93 -9.97
CA GLU A 77 22.95 -18.48 -10.11
C GLU A 77 22.63 -18.06 -11.56
N ASP A 78 23.24 -18.72 -12.54
CA ASP A 78 23.09 -18.42 -13.96
C ASP A 78 21.72 -18.84 -14.50
N GLU A 79 21.21 -20.00 -14.07
CA GLU A 79 19.89 -20.52 -14.40
C GLU A 79 18.79 -19.61 -13.85
N ILE A 80 18.91 -19.21 -12.58
CA ILE A 80 17.98 -18.28 -11.93
C ILE A 80 17.97 -16.95 -12.68
N PHE A 81 19.15 -16.40 -13.00
CA PHE A 81 19.27 -15.15 -13.73
C PHE A 81 18.64 -15.22 -15.13
N ASN A 82 18.89 -16.30 -15.88
CA ASN A 82 18.30 -16.50 -17.20
C ASN A 82 16.77 -16.63 -17.15
N LYS A 83 16.22 -17.27 -16.10
CA LYS A 83 14.76 -17.34 -15.90
C LYS A 83 14.17 -15.96 -15.61
N LEU A 84 14.82 -15.17 -14.75
CA LEU A 84 14.40 -13.80 -14.46
C LEU A 84 14.36 -12.92 -15.72
N LEU A 85 15.33 -13.07 -16.64
CA LEU A 85 15.35 -12.32 -17.90
C LEU A 85 14.20 -12.69 -18.86
N ASN A 86 13.73 -13.94 -18.80
CA ASN A 86 12.66 -14.43 -19.67
C ASN A 86 11.27 -14.31 -19.03
N GLN A 87 11.20 -13.98 -17.73
CA GLN A 87 9.95 -13.81 -17.02
C GLN A 87 9.19 -12.57 -17.51
N LYS A 88 7.90 -12.73 -17.77
CA LYS A 88 6.98 -11.63 -18.12
C LYS A 88 5.82 -11.63 -17.15
N VAL A 89 5.55 -10.46 -16.57
CA VAL A 89 4.40 -10.21 -15.70
C VAL A 89 3.58 -9.10 -16.32
N GLU A 90 2.33 -9.39 -16.64
CA GLU A 90 1.38 -8.43 -17.20
C GLU A 90 0.31 -8.11 -16.17
N ILE A 91 0.17 -6.82 -15.84
CA ILE A 91 -0.83 -6.35 -14.86
C ILE A 91 -2.03 -5.82 -15.64
N VAL A 92 -3.15 -6.53 -15.57
CA VAL A 92 -4.42 -6.09 -16.17
C VAL A 92 -5.22 -5.29 -15.14
N LEU A 93 -5.26 -3.98 -15.32
CA LEU A 93 -6.11 -3.11 -14.49
C LEU A 93 -7.57 -3.29 -14.90
N THR A 94 -8.39 -3.69 -13.94
CA THR A 94 -9.84 -3.81 -14.12
C THR A 94 -10.55 -2.67 -13.39
N ALA A 95 -11.66 -2.20 -13.97
CA ALA A 95 -12.52 -1.27 -13.27
C ALA A 95 -13.19 -2.04 -12.12
N HIS A 96 -12.94 -1.61 -10.88
CA HIS A 96 -13.65 -2.19 -9.74
C HIS A 96 -15.05 -1.56 -9.64
N PRO A 97 -16.14 -2.34 -9.77
CA PRO A 97 -17.49 -1.80 -9.94
C PRO A 97 -18.03 -1.06 -8.71
N THR A 98 -17.38 -1.21 -7.54
CA THR A 98 -17.82 -0.62 -6.26
C THR A 98 -16.79 0.29 -5.61
N GLU A 99 -15.52 0.30 -6.05
CA GLU A 99 -14.47 1.11 -5.42
C GLU A 99 -14.26 2.42 -6.16
N VAL A 100 -15.31 3.25 -6.14
CA VAL A 100 -15.23 4.63 -6.64
C VAL A 100 -14.88 5.58 -5.51
N ASN A 101 -13.85 5.24 -4.72
CA ASN A 101 -13.30 6.20 -3.78
C ASN A 101 -12.72 7.36 -4.59
N ARG A 102 -13.28 8.57 -4.39
CA ARG A 102 -12.77 9.77 -5.05
C ARG A 102 -11.26 9.87 -4.79
N LYS A 103 -10.45 10.13 -5.82
CA LYS A 103 -8.98 10.32 -5.74
C LYS A 103 -8.57 11.22 -4.57
N THR A 104 -9.39 12.22 -4.27
CA THR A 104 -9.22 13.14 -3.14
C THR A 104 -9.31 12.45 -1.78
N LEU A 105 -10.23 11.50 -1.59
CA LEU A 105 -10.39 10.72 -0.37
C LEU A 105 -9.26 9.71 -0.19
N LEU A 106 -8.89 8.97 -1.25
CA LEU A 106 -7.74 8.05 -1.20
C LEU A 106 -6.45 8.78 -0.80
N ARG A 107 -6.23 9.98 -1.34
CA ARG A 107 -5.11 10.84 -0.95
C ARG A 107 -5.16 11.23 0.53
N LYS A 108 -6.35 11.50 1.07
CA LYS A 108 -6.54 11.84 2.49
C LYS A 108 -6.25 10.64 3.41
N TYR A 109 -6.73 9.45 3.06
CA TYR A 109 -6.40 8.22 3.79
C TYR A 109 -4.89 7.93 3.75
N ARG A 110 -4.24 8.10 2.58
CA ARG A 110 -2.77 7.99 2.46
C ARG A 110 -2.04 8.98 3.37
N GLN A 111 -2.46 10.25 3.40
CA GLN A 111 -1.89 11.26 4.29
C GLN A 111 -2.04 10.90 5.77
N ILE A 112 -3.15 10.27 6.16
CA ILE A 112 -3.34 9.76 7.54
C ILE A 112 -2.33 8.64 7.81
N THR A 113 -2.22 7.63 6.93
CA THR A 113 -1.23 6.54 7.06
C THR A 113 0.20 7.05 7.16
N GLU A 114 0.60 8.02 6.33
CA GLU A 114 1.92 8.66 6.39
C GLU A 114 2.16 9.40 7.72
N THR A 115 1.13 10.11 8.21
CA THR A 115 1.23 10.85 9.48
C THR A 115 1.28 9.90 10.68
N LEU A 116 0.62 8.74 10.62
CA LEU A 116 0.76 7.68 11.61
C LEU A 116 2.20 7.16 11.68
N GLY A 117 2.85 6.94 10.54
CA GLY A 117 4.26 6.53 10.50
C GLY A 117 5.22 7.60 11.05
N TYR A 118 4.92 8.88 10.79
CA TYR A 118 5.68 9.98 11.40
C TYR A 118 5.53 10.03 12.93
N LEU A 119 4.35 9.70 13.47
CA LEU A 119 4.08 9.67 14.91
C LEU A 119 4.81 8.55 15.68
N GLU A 120 5.28 7.51 14.98
CA GLU A 120 6.04 6.40 15.57
C GLU A 120 7.55 6.69 15.72
N ARG A 121 8.01 7.83 15.22
CA ARG A 121 9.40 8.25 15.38
C ARG A 121 9.77 8.40 16.86
N PRO A 122 10.86 7.75 17.33
CA PRO A 122 11.27 7.82 18.74
C PRO A 122 11.83 9.20 19.13
N ASP A 123 12.27 9.99 18.15
CA ASP A 123 12.91 11.29 18.32
C ASP A 123 11.94 12.48 18.19
N LEU A 124 10.62 12.23 18.21
CA LEU A 124 9.62 13.25 17.90
C LEU A 124 9.38 14.24 19.05
N HIS A 125 9.52 15.55 18.77
CA HIS A 125 9.28 16.58 19.78
C HIS A 125 7.78 16.69 20.13
N PRO A 126 7.39 17.00 21.38
CA PRO A 126 5.98 17.11 21.78
C PRO A 126 5.13 18.05 20.91
N TYR A 127 5.70 19.18 20.47
CA TYR A 127 5.03 20.10 19.55
C TYR A 127 4.75 19.47 18.18
N GLU A 128 5.74 18.77 17.60
CA GLU A 128 5.57 18.08 16.32
C GLU A 128 4.50 16.98 16.43
N ARG A 129 4.46 16.28 17.56
CA ARG A 129 3.41 15.29 17.86
C ARG A 129 2.02 15.95 17.88
N SER A 130 1.86 17.11 18.51
CA SER A 130 0.58 17.83 18.52
C SER A 130 0.16 18.28 17.13
N GLU A 131 1.09 18.80 16.31
CA GLU A 131 0.82 19.20 14.93
C GLU A 131 0.42 18.01 14.05
N ALA A 132 1.09 16.87 14.19
CA ALA A 132 0.74 15.64 13.48
C ALA A 132 -0.66 15.13 13.86
N LEU A 133 -1.01 15.16 15.15
CA LEU A 133 -2.36 14.80 15.60
C LEU A 133 -3.42 15.78 15.09
N LEU A 134 -3.12 17.09 15.03
CA LEU A 134 -4.01 18.09 14.44
C LEU A 134 -4.24 17.81 12.95
N LYS A 135 -3.18 17.48 12.20
CA LYS A 135 -3.24 17.11 10.79
C LYS A 135 -4.13 15.89 10.54
N ILE A 136 -4.03 14.86 11.38
CA ILE A 136 -4.93 13.70 11.32
C ILE A 136 -6.39 14.13 11.54
N ARG A 137 -6.67 14.94 12.57
CA ARG A 137 -8.04 15.44 12.84
C ARG A 137 -8.59 16.27 11.67
N GLN A 138 -7.78 17.14 11.09
CA GLN A 138 -8.16 17.94 9.91
C GLN A 138 -8.49 17.04 8.71
N ASN A 139 -7.70 16.00 8.46
CA ASN A 139 -7.99 15.06 7.37
C ASN A 139 -9.28 14.28 7.63
N ILE A 140 -9.52 13.78 8.85
CA ILE A 140 -10.77 13.10 9.22
C ILE A 140 -11.97 14.04 9.08
N ALA A 141 -11.86 15.29 9.54
CA ALA A 141 -12.92 16.28 9.39
C ALA A 141 -13.21 16.60 7.91
N ALA A 142 -12.17 16.70 7.07
CA ALA A 142 -12.33 16.93 5.64
C ALA A 142 -13.01 15.75 4.93
N ILE A 143 -12.70 14.51 5.33
CA ILE A 143 -13.37 13.31 4.83
C ILE A 143 -14.83 13.31 5.26
N TRP A 144 -15.12 13.57 6.55
CA TRP A 144 -16.48 13.64 7.08
C TRP A 144 -17.34 14.73 6.43
N GLY A 145 -16.76 15.90 6.14
CA GLY A 145 -17.44 17.00 5.44
C GLY A 145 -17.66 16.73 3.94
N SER A 146 -17.06 15.66 3.39
CA SER A 146 -17.19 15.30 1.98
C SER A 146 -18.27 14.24 1.77
N ASP A 147 -19.06 14.38 0.70
CA ASP A 147 -19.97 13.32 0.27
C ASP A 147 -19.14 12.18 -0.39
N GLU A 148 -19.01 11.07 0.33
CA GLU A 148 -18.31 9.86 -0.12
C GLU A 148 -19.14 9.07 -1.13
N ILE A 149 -20.46 9.21 -1.09
CA ILE A 149 -21.38 8.39 -1.89
C ILE A 149 -21.59 9.06 -3.24
N ARG A 150 -21.08 8.44 -4.31
CA ARG A 150 -21.49 8.81 -5.66
C ARG A 150 -22.93 8.38 -5.89
N ARG A 151 -23.81 9.36 -6.15
CA ARG A 151 -25.23 9.12 -6.46
C ARG A 151 -25.47 8.59 -7.88
N GLN A 152 -24.44 8.58 -8.73
CA GLN A 152 -24.53 8.13 -10.12
C GLN A 152 -23.34 7.22 -10.46
N LYS A 153 -23.62 6.16 -11.23
CA LYS A 153 -22.61 5.24 -11.75
C LYS A 153 -21.64 6.00 -12.66
N PRO A 154 -20.32 5.81 -12.55
CA PRO A 154 -19.36 6.44 -13.46
C PRO A 154 -19.61 5.99 -14.90
N THR A 155 -19.31 6.87 -15.86
CA THR A 155 -19.30 6.50 -17.27
C THR A 155 -18.05 5.69 -17.61
N PRO A 156 -18.04 4.87 -18.68
CA PRO A 156 -16.84 4.12 -19.09
C PRO A 156 -15.59 5.01 -19.26
N GLN A 157 -15.76 6.25 -19.72
CA GLN A 157 -14.67 7.21 -19.84
C GLN A 157 -14.11 7.62 -18.47
N GLN A 158 -14.96 7.76 -17.45
CA GLN A 158 -14.54 8.05 -16.08
C GLN A 158 -13.83 6.84 -15.44
N GLU A 159 -14.25 5.62 -15.76
CA GLU A 159 -13.58 4.40 -15.32
C GLU A 159 -12.19 4.26 -15.95
N ALA A 160 -12.08 4.49 -17.27
CA ALA A 160 -10.78 4.52 -17.97
C ALA A 160 -9.85 5.61 -17.42
N ALA A 161 -10.37 6.81 -17.15
CA ALA A 161 -9.62 7.88 -16.51
C ALA A 161 -9.18 7.51 -15.08
N GLY A 162 -9.99 6.73 -14.36
CA GLY A 162 -9.63 6.14 -13.07
C GLY A 162 -8.45 5.18 -13.17
N GLY A 163 -8.48 4.27 -14.15
CA GLY A 163 -7.36 3.36 -14.44
C GLY A 163 -6.06 4.10 -14.79
N ASN A 164 -6.14 5.09 -15.66
CA ASN A 164 -4.98 5.91 -16.04
C ASN A 164 -4.40 6.67 -14.82
N ALA A 165 -5.25 7.14 -13.91
CA ALA A 165 -4.78 7.79 -12.70
C ALA A 165 -3.98 6.84 -11.78
N VAL A 166 -4.26 5.54 -11.76
CA VAL A 166 -3.45 4.54 -11.01
C VAL A 166 -2.07 4.41 -11.63
N ILE A 167 -2.01 4.40 -12.96
CA ILE A 167 -0.74 4.37 -13.70
C ILE A 167 0.09 5.59 -13.31
N GLU A 168 -0.46 6.80 -13.46
CA GLU A 168 0.25 8.05 -13.19
C GLU A 168 0.65 8.25 -11.73
N SER A 169 -0.22 7.89 -10.78
CA SER A 169 -0.01 8.24 -9.36
C SER A 169 0.67 7.15 -8.54
N VAL A 170 0.83 5.95 -9.10
CA VAL A 170 1.42 4.80 -8.40
C VAL A 170 2.40 4.06 -9.28
N LEU A 171 1.95 3.48 -10.40
CA LEU A 171 2.79 2.56 -11.18
C LEU A 171 3.97 3.27 -11.85
N TRP A 172 3.79 4.54 -12.23
CA TRP A 172 4.83 5.37 -12.85
C TRP A 172 6.11 5.44 -12.02
N ASP A 173 5.98 5.57 -10.70
CA ASP A 173 7.12 5.60 -9.79
C ASP A 173 7.47 4.21 -9.27
N ALA A 174 6.46 3.37 -8.99
CA ALA A 174 6.64 2.07 -8.37
C ALA A 174 7.39 1.07 -9.26
N VAL A 175 7.07 0.99 -10.56
CA VAL A 175 7.68 0.03 -11.48
C VAL A 175 9.18 0.31 -11.67
N PRO A 176 9.63 1.52 -12.03
CA PRO A 176 11.06 1.81 -12.12
C PRO A 176 11.79 1.66 -10.79
N SER A 177 11.15 2.04 -9.67
CA SER A 177 11.71 1.86 -8.33
C SER A 177 11.95 0.38 -8.01
N TYR A 178 10.96 -0.47 -8.30
CA TYR A 178 11.08 -1.92 -8.15
C TYR A 178 12.19 -2.50 -9.02
N LEU A 179 12.27 -2.13 -10.30
CA LEU A 179 13.31 -2.62 -11.21
C LEU A 179 14.73 -2.26 -10.72
N ARG A 180 14.92 -1.06 -10.15
CA ARG A 180 16.21 -0.68 -9.54
C ARG A 180 16.56 -1.53 -8.32
N LYS A 181 15.57 -1.83 -7.48
CA LYS A 181 15.75 -2.72 -6.32
C LYS A 181 16.07 -4.15 -6.78
N LEU A 182 15.37 -4.63 -7.81
CA LEU A 182 15.61 -5.94 -8.41
C LEU A 182 17.02 -6.05 -8.98
N ASP A 183 17.47 -5.07 -9.77
CA ASP A 183 18.84 -5.03 -10.30
C ASP A 183 19.89 -5.10 -9.18
N THR A 184 19.70 -4.27 -8.14
CA THR A 184 20.60 -4.28 -6.98
C THR A 184 20.57 -5.63 -6.26
N GLN A 185 19.40 -6.27 -6.14
CA GLN A 185 19.29 -7.60 -5.55
C GLN A 185 20.00 -8.67 -6.39
N CYS A 186 19.85 -8.64 -7.72
CA CYS A 186 20.56 -9.55 -8.62
C CYS A 186 22.08 -9.42 -8.49
N ARG A 187 22.61 -8.20 -8.34
CA ARG A 187 24.05 -8.00 -8.13
C ARG A 187 24.54 -8.60 -6.82
N ILE A 188 23.72 -8.54 -5.77
CA ILE A 188 24.07 -9.06 -4.44
C ILE A 188 23.97 -10.58 -4.40
N SER A 189 22.89 -11.15 -4.93
CA SER A 189 22.59 -12.59 -4.81
C SER A 189 23.15 -13.44 -5.94
N LEU A 190 23.31 -12.88 -7.15
CA LEU A 190 23.66 -13.61 -8.37
C LEU A 190 24.90 -13.03 -9.07
N GLY A 191 25.54 -12.01 -8.49
CA GLY A 191 26.72 -11.35 -9.06
C GLY A 191 26.52 -10.63 -10.40
N ARG A 192 25.27 -10.53 -10.90
CA ARG A 192 24.95 -10.03 -12.25
C ARG A 192 24.03 -8.82 -12.22
N LYS A 193 24.22 -7.92 -13.18
CA LYS A 193 23.37 -6.74 -13.41
C LYS A 193 22.28 -7.08 -14.42
N LEU A 194 21.06 -6.58 -14.21
CA LEU A 194 20.02 -6.62 -15.25
C LEU A 194 20.44 -5.77 -16.47
N PRO A 195 20.07 -6.19 -17.69
CA PRO A 195 20.40 -5.49 -18.93
C PRO A 195 19.80 -4.07 -19.00
#